data_AF-A0A2T2NN94-F1
#
_entry.id   AF-A0A2T2NN94-F1
#
_cell.length_a   1.000
_cell.length_b   1.000
_cell.length_c   1.000
_cell.angle_alpha   90.00
_cell.angle_beta   90.00
_cell.angle_gamma   90.00
#
_symmetry.space_group_name_H-M   'P 1'
#
loop_
_entity.id
_entity.type
_entity.pdbx_description
1 polymer ?
#
loop_
_entity_poly.entity_id
_entity_poly.type
_entity_poly.pdbx_seq_one_letter_code
_entity_poly.pdbx_strand_id
1 'polypeptide(L)'
;MYQSSPSSWRGRGGYAPRRGRGGAPLRPVRREVQPDLGKHPLGKLLQTIKPSDLLSVNLPLGDPAITNCNDIASYNWLNSATPTIVVPGRPPLWTPLPTSQQLKEDSGEYYRDPNAARAPQFPTEPAVRAIMTSNPDFETSEVDVFACGSTLGNLLRFVRSIDKAFRFHVQLVGNTVFFIRKENDPKELIQGVHGYGHTFPEAYAPWERDVKDSETHQRVVQYTLGALKCLVRFECDGFLKDKTDQATAPSQKPGGGSSLTDALDAMMSTASYTPSTTTPLQVKTGGSKVPRASVFDLKTRSGKWKKEFDLEDILPVLWLKQIPNFILAYHNGSGRFERKDISIRDLTDEFKQWEARNQSAITMLCTLLKKIIEIARAEDSGKLDVYSPRAGMLEVRKQHGEGVEVLPDALLAQWANEGVECHDEEEEEDDDDYGGHSPGGFYGGYGYRGQYDSDDDGDMDFTACSVEECGYCGKCTY
;
A
#
# COMPACT_ATOMS: atom_id res chain seq x y z
N MET A 1 -54.74 -23.74 47.84
CA MET A 1 -55.62 -22.69 48.37
C MET A 1 -54.76 -21.65 49.06
N TYR A 2 -54.95 -20.40 48.63
CA TYR A 2 -54.71 -19.12 49.32
C TYR A 2 -53.34 -18.74 49.91
N GLN A 3 -52.75 -17.79 49.18
CA GLN A 3 -51.91 -16.65 49.56
C GLN A 3 -52.04 -16.15 51.00
N SER A 4 -50.94 -15.64 51.57
CA SER A 4 -50.78 -14.20 51.85
C SER A 4 -49.41 -13.88 52.49
N SER A 5 -48.70 -12.89 51.94
CA SER A 5 -47.62 -12.15 52.60
C SER A 5 -48.19 -10.94 53.34
N PRO A 6 -47.51 -10.43 54.37
CA PRO A 6 -47.01 -9.06 54.26
C PRO A 6 -45.63 -8.77 54.90
N SER A 7 -44.91 -7.85 54.24
CA SER A 7 -44.04 -6.75 54.72
C SER A 7 -44.20 -6.35 56.22
N SER A 8 -43.25 -5.83 57.01
CA SER A 8 -41.94 -5.17 56.78
C SER A 8 -41.37 -4.51 58.08
N TRP A 9 -40.09 -4.08 58.03
CA TRP A 9 -39.37 -3.01 58.78
C TRP A 9 -38.92 -3.16 60.25
N ARG A 10 -37.60 -3.13 60.46
CA ARG A 10 -36.72 -2.27 61.32
C ARG A 10 -35.32 -2.91 61.34
N GLY A 11 -34.16 -2.30 61.06
CA GLY A 11 -33.75 -0.92 60.84
C GLY A 11 -32.41 -0.71 61.55
N ARG A 12 -31.32 -0.41 60.82
CA ARG A 12 -30.25 0.56 61.18
C ARG A 12 -29.10 0.50 60.15
N GLY A 13 -28.89 1.61 59.45
CA GLY A 13 -27.69 1.85 58.65
C GLY A 13 -26.50 2.29 59.48
N GLY A 14 -25.33 2.35 58.84
CA GLY A 14 -24.15 3.02 59.38
C GLY A 14 -22.82 2.58 58.75
N TYR A 15 -22.43 3.30 57.69
CA TYR A 15 -21.06 3.69 57.32
C TYR A 15 -19.95 2.65 57.03
N ALA A 16 -19.39 2.78 55.83
CA ALA A 16 -18.18 2.13 55.33
C ALA A 16 -16.88 2.61 56.01
N PRO A 17 -15.79 1.85 55.82
CA PRO A 17 -14.51 2.46 55.46
C PRO A 17 -13.94 1.91 54.12
N ARG A 18 -13.33 2.83 53.38
CA ARG A 18 -12.57 2.64 52.14
C ARG A 18 -11.44 1.62 52.27
N ARG A 19 -11.26 0.74 51.28
CA ARG A 19 -9.98 0.42 50.60
C ARG A 19 -10.20 -0.56 49.44
N GLY A 20 -9.62 -0.24 48.30
CA GLY A 20 -9.61 -1.08 47.10
C GLY A 20 -9.67 -0.27 45.81
N ARG A 21 -8.68 0.58 45.56
CA ARG A 21 -8.42 1.18 44.24
C ARG A 21 -8.04 0.01 43.31
N GLY A 22 -9.02 -0.60 42.67
CA GLY A 22 -8.79 -1.49 41.54
C GLY A 22 -8.35 -0.62 40.38
N GLY A 23 -7.05 -0.63 40.08
CA GLY A 23 -6.53 -0.03 38.86
C GLY A 23 -7.22 -0.72 37.68
N ALA A 24 -7.87 0.06 36.83
CA ALA A 24 -8.27 -0.43 35.52
C ALA A 24 -7.01 -0.99 34.83
N PRO A 25 -7.10 -2.13 34.13
CA PRO A 25 -5.97 -2.61 33.36
C PRO A 25 -5.64 -1.54 32.32
N LEU A 26 -4.46 -0.91 32.45
CA LEU A 26 -3.91 -0.05 31.42
C LEU A 26 -3.80 -0.90 30.15
N ARG A 27 -4.69 -0.66 29.19
CA ARG A 27 -4.62 -1.30 27.87
C ARG A 27 -3.30 -0.87 27.21
N PRO A 28 -2.55 -1.79 26.59
CA PRO A 28 -1.28 -1.44 25.98
C PRO A 28 -1.51 -0.39 24.87
N VAL A 29 -0.91 0.77 25.04
CA VAL A 29 -0.83 1.83 24.05
C VAL A 29 -0.07 1.28 22.85
N ARG A 30 -0.78 0.94 21.77
CA ARG A 30 -0.19 0.38 20.55
C ARG A 30 0.75 1.41 19.93
N ARG A 31 2.06 1.17 20.00
CA ARG A 31 3.10 2.05 19.42
C ARG A 31 3.08 1.91 17.91
N GLU A 32 3.29 3.02 17.20
CA GLU A 32 3.55 2.95 15.76
C GLU A 32 4.75 2.03 15.50
N VAL A 33 4.60 1.16 14.50
CA VAL A 33 5.68 0.25 14.11
C VAL A 33 6.75 1.07 13.40
N GLN A 34 7.89 1.18 14.06
CA GLN A 34 9.07 1.83 13.51
C GLN A 34 9.87 0.83 12.68
N PRO A 35 10.57 1.27 11.61
CA PRO A 35 11.54 0.42 10.93
C PRO A 35 12.59 -0.14 11.93
N ASP A 36 12.79 -1.45 11.91
CA ASP A 36 13.68 -2.19 12.81
C ASP A 36 15.13 -2.07 12.32
N LEU A 37 15.79 -0.99 12.74
CA LEU A 37 17.18 -0.71 12.39
C LEU A 37 18.17 -1.62 13.13
N GLY A 38 17.73 -2.38 14.14
CA GLY A 38 18.56 -3.34 14.85
C GLY A 38 18.78 -4.61 14.04
N LYS A 39 17.71 -5.13 13.44
CA LYS A 39 17.79 -6.28 12.52
C LYS A 39 18.26 -5.89 11.12
N HIS A 40 17.83 -4.72 10.65
CA HIS A 40 18.12 -4.24 9.30
C HIS A 40 18.89 -2.92 9.41
N PRO A 41 20.21 -2.94 9.60
CA PRO A 41 21.00 -1.71 9.71
C PRO A 41 20.90 -0.82 8.46
N LEU A 42 21.15 0.47 8.64
CA LEU A 42 21.28 1.44 7.55
C LEU A 42 22.73 1.50 7.05
N GLY A 43 22.92 1.74 5.77
CA GLY A 43 24.24 2.02 5.21
C GLY A 43 24.69 3.48 5.41
N LYS A 44 25.75 3.86 4.69
CA LYS A 44 26.33 5.21 4.74
C LYS A 44 25.32 6.25 4.27
N LEU A 45 25.15 7.33 5.03
CA LEU A 45 24.33 8.47 4.62
C LEU A 45 24.94 9.14 3.39
N LEU A 46 24.14 9.34 2.34
CA LEU A 46 24.53 10.10 1.16
C LEU A 46 23.97 11.52 1.24
N GLN A 47 22.68 11.63 1.51
CA GLN A 47 22.00 12.92 1.54
C GLN A 47 20.84 12.93 2.56
N THR A 48 20.62 14.09 3.17
CA THR A 48 19.39 14.39 3.90
C THR A 48 18.59 15.40 3.10
N ILE A 49 17.30 15.12 2.92
CA ILE A 49 16.35 15.95 2.19
C ILE A 49 15.28 16.40 3.18
N LYS A 50 15.11 17.72 3.28
CA LYS A 50 14.04 18.37 4.06
C LYS A 50 12.99 18.94 3.10
N PRO A 51 11.74 19.16 3.57
CA PRO A 51 10.71 19.83 2.78
C PRO A 51 11.14 21.17 2.18
N SER A 52 11.93 21.96 2.91
CA SER A 52 12.51 23.23 2.41
C SER A 52 13.36 23.05 1.15
N ASP A 53 14.03 21.90 1.03
CA ASP A 53 14.97 21.64 -0.07
C ASP A 53 14.22 21.27 -1.37
N LEU A 54 12.90 21.11 -1.30
CA LEU A 54 12.01 20.74 -2.41
C LEU A 54 11.25 21.94 -2.99
N LEU A 55 11.19 23.06 -2.26
CA LEU A 55 10.43 24.26 -2.65
C LEU A 55 11.19 25.22 -3.58
N SER A 56 12.50 25.05 -3.73
CA SER A 56 13.39 26.01 -4.41
C SER A 56 14.27 25.32 -5.43
N VAL A 57 13.67 24.61 -6.39
CA VAL A 57 14.44 23.88 -7.41
C VAL A 57 13.97 24.23 -8.81
N ASN A 58 14.89 24.74 -9.64
CA ASN A 58 14.70 24.93 -11.08
C ASN A 58 14.86 23.61 -11.83
N LEU A 59 14.06 22.60 -11.49
CA LEU A 59 14.00 21.36 -12.28
C LEU A 59 12.87 21.46 -13.30
N PRO A 60 13.03 20.91 -14.51
CA PRO A 60 11.95 20.83 -15.48
C PRO A 60 10.94 19.79 -14.99
N LEU A 61 10.02 20.18 -14.11
CA LEU A 61 9.17 19.23 -13.38
C LEU A 61 8.01 18.66 -14.19
N GLY A 62 7.69 19.23 -15.36
CA GLY A 62 6.46 18.88 -16.08
C GLY A 62 5.21 19.35 -15.34
N ASP A 63 4.05 18.82 -15.71
CA ASP A 63 2.77 19.16 -15.08
C ASP A 63 2.59 18.42 -13.74
N PRO A 64 2.46 19.11 -12.58
CA PRO A 64 2.23 18.49 -11.27
C PRO A 64 0.81 17.91 -11.11
N ALA A 65 0.45 17.02 -12.02
CA ALA A 65 -0.79 16.28 -12.09
C ALA A 65 -0.52 14.86 -12.59
N ILE A 66 -1.46 13.94 -12.33
CA ILE A 66 -1.43 12.61 -12.95
C ILE A 66 -2.13 12.70 -14.31
N THR A 67 -1.40 12.37 -15.37
CA THR A 67 -1.91 12.36 -16.75
C THR A 67 -1.56 11.05 -17.46
N ASN A 68 -2.17 10.80 -18.63
CA ASN A 68 -1.87 9.62 -19.46
C ASN A 68 -1.97 8.27 -18.74
N CYS A 69 -2.98 8.11 -17.87
CA CYS A 69 -3.13 6.92 -17.04
C CYS A 69 -3.67 5.72 -17.84
N ASN A 70 -2.86 4.67 -17.97
CA ASN A 70 -3.14 3.43 -18.70
C ASN A 70 -3.07 2.21 -17.79
N ASP A 71 -3.94 1.23 -18.02
CA ASP A 71 -3.88 -0.08 -17.36
C ASP A 71 -2.86 -0.97 -18.08
N ILE A 72 -1.74 -1.30 -17.41
CA ILE A 72 -0.67 -2.09 -18.02
C ILE A 72 -0.90 -3.58 -17.77
N ALA A 73 -0.97 -3.99 -16.50
CA ALA A 73 -1.09 -5.39 -16.14
C ALA A 73 -1.91 -5.57 -14.87
N SER A 74 -2.33 -6.80 -14.62
CA SER A 74 -2.93 -7.20 -13.37
C SER A 74 -2.62 -8.67 -13.10
N TYR A 75 -2.79 -9.09 -11.85
CA TYR A 75 -2.66 -10.49 -11.48
C TYR A 75 -3.35 -10.79 -10.16
N ASN A 76 -3.77 -12.03 -9.97
CA ASN A 76 -4.17 -12.53 -8.65
C ASN A 76 -3.05 -13.35 -8.03
N TRP A 77 -2.91 -13.28 -6.72
CA TRP A 77 -2.23 -14.33 -5.95
C TRP A 77 -3.21 -15.45 -5.64
N LEU A 78 -2.81 -16.70 -5.87
CA LEU A 78 -3.58 -17.87 -5.44
C LEU A 78 -3.19 -18.31 -4.03
N ASN A 79 -4.15 -18.86 -3.31
CA ASN A 79 -3.91 -19.60 -2.07
C ASN A 79 -3.35 -21.00 -2.41
N SER A 80 -2.07 -21.08 -2.73
CA SER A 80 -1.39 -22.32 -3.10
C SER A 80 -0.08 -22.52 -2.35
N ALA A 81 0.32 -23.78 -2.19
CA ALA A 81 1.57 -24.14 -1.51
C ALA A 81 2.82 -23.58 -2.23
N THR A 82 2.75 -23.51 -3.56
CA THR A 82 3.75 -22.84 -4.39
C THR A 82 3.34 -21.39 -4.62
N PRO A 83 4.28 -20.42 -4.65
CA PRO A 83 3.99 -19.07 -5.09
C PRO A 83 3.42 -19.11 -6.52
N THR A 84 2.15 -18.77 -6.68
CA THR A 84 1.47 -18.82 -7.98
C THR A 84 0.63 -17.58 -8.19
N ILE A 85 0.81 -16.96 -9.35
CA ILE A 85 -0.05 -15.87 -9.82
C ILE A 85 -0.87 -16.29 -11.03
N VAL A 86 -2.05 -15.68 -11.18
CA VAL A 86 -2.89 -15.78 -12.38
C VAL A 86 -2.89 -14.43 -13.10
N VAL A 87 -2.59 -14.45 -14.40
CA VAL A 87 -2.47 -13.25 -15.26
C VAL A 87 -3.47 -13.35 -16.42
N PRO A 88 -4.24 -12.29 -16.76
CA PRO A 88 -4.31 -11.01 -16.04
C PRO A 88 -5.01 -11.13 -14.68
N GLY A 89 -5.58 -12.29 -14.36
CA GLY A 89 -6.45 -12.42 -13.21
C GLY A 89 -7.71 -11.57 -13.37
N ARG A 90 -8.46 -11.41 -12.27
CA ARG A 90 -9.67 -10.58 -12.18
C ARG A 90 -9.92 -10.20 -10.71
N PRO A 91 -10.25 -8.93 -10.40
CA PRO A 91 -10.66 -8.56 -9.05
C PRO A 91 -12.01 -9.21 -8.69
N PRO A 92 -12.36 -9.32 -7.39
CA PRO A 92 -13.63 -9.91 -7.02
C PRO A 92 -14.81 -9.00 -7.42
N LEU A 93 -15.97 -9.62 -7.68
CA LEU A 93 -17.14 -8.92 -8.19
C LEU A 93 -18.01 -8.40 -7.05
N TRP A 94 -18.24 -7.09 -6.98
CA TRP A 94 -19.21 -6.51 -6.05
C TRP A 94 -20.61 -7.11 -6.24
N THR A 95 -21.02 -7.90 -5.25
CA THR A 95 -22.27 -8.66 -5.22
C THR A 95 -22.91 -8.47 -3.84
N PRO A 96 -23.53 -7.30 -3.59
CA PRO A 96 -24.03 -6.98 -2.26
C PRO A 96 -25.17 -7.94 -1.87
N LEU A 97 -25.19 -8.31 -0.59
CA LEU A 97 -26.16 -9.29 -0.11
C LEU A 97 -27.62 -8.78 -0.27
N PRO A 98 -28.56 -9.66 -0.67
CA PRO A 98 -29.97 -9.29 -0.80
C PRO A 98 -30.59 -8.88 0.54
N THR A 99 -30.12 -9.47 1.63
CA THR A 99 -30.59 -9.21 3.00
C THR A 99 -29.40 -9.04 3.91
N SER A 100 -29.46 -8.04 4.79
CA SER A 100 -28.41 -7.80 5.78
C SER A 100 -28.27 -9.00 6.71
N GLN A 101 -27.05 -9.51 6.83
CA GLN A 101 -26.71 -10.56 7.78
C GLN A 101 -25.61 -10.08 8.72
N GLN A 102 -25.52 -10.74 9.88
CA GLN A 102 -24.45 -10.48 10.83
C GLN A 102 -23.23 -11.29 10.43
N LEU A 103 -22.15 -10.60 10.07
CA LEU A 103 -20.87 -11.23 9.72
C LEU A 103 -20.11 -11.61 10.99
N LYS A 104 -19.19 -12.58 10.85
CA LYS A 104 -18.20 -12.88 11.89
C LYS A 104 -17.12 -11.82 11.86
N GLU A 105 -16.58 -11.50 13.03
CA GLU A 105 -15.41 -10.61 13.12
C GLU A 105 -14.19 -11.28 12.48
N ASP A 106 -13.32 -10.46 11.91
CA ASP A 106 -12.04 -10.90 11.35
C ASP A 106 -11.22 -11.64 12.41
N SER A 107 -10.73 -12.82 12.04
CA SER A 107 -9.97 -13.71 12.94
C SER A 107 -8.82 -14.44 12.26
N GLY A 108 -8.52 -14.07 11.01
CA GLY A 108 -7.42 -14.63 10.23
C GLY A 108 -6.06 -14.00 10.53
N GLU A 109 -5.03 -14.61 9.97
CA GLU A 109 -3.68 -14.03 9.88
C GLU A 109 -3.56 -13.23 8.58
N TYR A 110 -3.35 -11.93 8.69
CA TYR A 110 -3.29 -11.03 7.53
C TYR A 110 -1.91 -10.38 7.44
N TYR A 111 -1.26 -10.51 6.28
CA TYR A 111 0.07 -9.96 6.04
C TYR A 111 0.03 -8.45 5.72
N ARG A 112 1.03 -7.69 6.16
CA ARG A 112 1.20 -6.28 5.77
C ARG A 112 1.54 -6.09 4.30
N ASP A 113 2.34 -6.99 3.74
CA ASP A 113 2.63 -7.02 2.31
C ASP A 113 2.45 -8.45 1.80
N PRO A 114 1.30 -8.76 1.19
CA PRO A 114 1.03 -10.08 0.66
C PRO A 114 2.03 -10.52 -0.43
N ASN A 115 2.75 -9.59 -1.07
CA ASN A 115 3.74 -9.90 -2.10
C ASN A 115 5.07 -10.27 -1.45
N ALA A 116 5.52 -9.50 -0.45
CA ALA A 116 6.70 -9.87 0.33
C ALA A 116 6.47 -11.16 1.12
N ALA A 117 5.25 -11.43 1.61
CA ALA A 117 4.96 -12.67 2.32
C ALA A 117 5.09 -13.92 1.42
N ARG A 118 4.70 -13.81 0.14
CA ARG A 118 4.68 -14.92 -0.82
C ARG A 118 5.93 -15.02 -1.69
N ALA A 119 6.58 -13.89 -1.98
CA ALA A 119 7.83 -13.78 -2.73
C ALA A 119 8.84 -12.90 -1.94
N PRO A 120 9.32 -13.34 -0.77
CA PRO A 120 10.13 -12.51 0.13
C PRO A 120 11.47 -12.08 -0.45
N GLN A 121 12.03 -12.88 -1.37
CA GLN A 121 13.29 -12.54 -2.04
C GLN A 121 13.08 -11.45 -3.10
N PHE A 122 12.00 -11.54 -3.88
CA PHE A 122 11.70 -10.61 -4.97
C PHE A 122 10.22 -10.19 -4.95
N PRO A 123 9.79 -9.29 -4.04
CA PRO A 123 8.39 -8.88 -3.93
C PRO A 123 7.82 -8.19 -5.18
N THR A 124 8.72 -7.71 -6.06
CA THR A 124 8.38 -7.03 -7.32
C THR A 124 8.27 -7.98 -8.51
N GLU A 125 8.89 -9.17 -8.45
CA GLU A 125 8.89 -10.16 -9.54
C GLU A 125 7.48 -10.48 -10.09
N PRO A 126 6.43 -10.69 -9.26
CA PRO A 126 5.11 -11.00 -9.77
C PRO A 126 4.53 -9.93 -10.70
N ALA A 127 4.77 -8.66 -10.38
CA ALA A 127 4.28 -7.55 -11.19
C ALA A 127 5.03 -7.45 -12.51
N VAL A 128 6.35 -7.61 -12.50
CA VAL A 128 7.15 -7.59 -13.72
C VAL A 128 6.80 -8.78 -14.62
N ARG A 129 6.63 -9.98 -14.07
CA ARG A 129 6.14 -11.13 -14.85
C ARG A 129 4.75 -10.89 -15.43
N ALA A 130 3.84 -10.25 -14.69
CA ALA A 130 2.51 -9.92 -15.19
C ALA A 130 2.55 -8.91 -16.34
N ILE A 131 3.45 -7.91 -16.29
CA ILE A 131 3.71 -6.96 -17.40
C ILE A 131 4.18 -7.74 -18.63
N MET A 132 5.28 -8.49 -18.51
CA MET A 132 5.88 -9.23 -19.62
C MET A 132 4.93 -10.29 -20.22
N THR A 133 4.06 -10.88 -19.40
CA THR A 133 3.05 -11.84 -19.89
C THR A 133 1.89 -11.15 -20.59
N SER A 134 1.46 -9.99 -20.10
CA SER A 134 0.28 -9.28 -20.64
C SER A 134 0.61 -8.40 -21.84
N ASN A 135 1.83 -7.87 -21.88
CA ASN A 135 2.36 -6.98 -22.90
C ASN A 135 3.83 -7.36 -23.17
N PRO A 136 4.09 -8.36 -24.03
CA PRO A 136 5.46 -8.83 -24.32
C PRO A 136 6.36 -7.77 -24.96
N ASP A 137 5.77 -6.78 -25.63
CA ASP A 137 6.46 -5.68 -26.32
C ASP A 137 6.43 -4.38 -25.49
N PHE A 138 6.27 -4.47 -24.17
CA PHE A 138 6.19 -3.29 -23.31
C PHE A 138 7.54 -2.60 -23.20
N GLU A 139 7.65 -1.35 -23.68
CA GLU A 139 8.90 -0.59 -23.67
C GLU A 139 9.37 -0.22 -22.24
N THR A 140 10.16 -1.08 -21.60
CA THR A 140 10.65 -0.84 -20.22
C THR A 140 11.61 0.35 -20.12
N SER A 141 12.32 0.65 -21.21
CA SER A 141 13.34 1.72 -21.28
C SER A 141 12.75 3.13 -21.12
N GLU A 142 11.44 3.29 -21.36
CA GLU A 142 10.72 4.54 -21.15
C GLU A 142 10.26 4.77 -19.71
N VAL A 143 10.38 3.79 -18.81
CA VAL A 143 9.88 3.89 -17.43
C VAL A 143 10.95 4.50 -16.52
N ASP A 144 10.61 5.64 -15.89
CA ASP A 144 11.50 6.31 -14.93
C ASP A 144 11.41 5.69 -13.53
N VAL A 145 10.19 5.39 -13.07
CA VAL A 145 9.93 4.92 -11.70
C VAL A 145 9.00 3.72 -11.71
N PHE A 146 9.36 2.68 -10.98
CA PHE A 146 8.45 1.61 -10.60
C PHE A 146 8.24 1.64 -9.08
N ALA A 147 7.01 1.77 -8.59
CA ALA A 147 6.73 1.78 -7.16
C ALA A 147 5.40 1.12 -6.83
N CYS A 148 5.18 0.76 -5.56
CA CYS A 148 3.84 0.44 -5.09
C CYS A 148 3.13 1.68 -4.53
N GLY A 149 1.79 1.67 -4.56
CA GLY A 149 0.97 2.78 -4.06
C GLY A 149 1.24 3.13 -2.59
N SER A 150 1.62 2.13 -1.77
CA SER A 150 2.01 2.36 -0.37
C SER A 150 3.31 3.16 -0.25
N THR A 151 4.33 2.85 -1.03
CA THR A 151 5.62 3.57 -1.00
C THR A 151 5.45 5.01 -1.50
N LEU A 152 4.74 5.22 -2.61
CA LEU A 152 4.42 6.57 -3.08
C LEU A 152 3.55 7.32 -2.07
N GLY A 153 2.60 6.63 -1.41
CA GLY A 153 1.78 7.21 -0.34
C GLY A 153 2.61 7.70 0.85
N ASN A 154 3.68 7.00 1.22
CA ASN A 154 4.60 7.45 2.27
C ASN A 154 5.39 8.70 1.86
N LEU A 155 5.86 8.77 0.61
CA LEU A 155 6.51 9.97 0.08
C LEU A 155 5.55 11.16 0.01
N LEU A 156 4.30 10.92 -0.40
CA LEU A 156 3.26 11.95 -0.43
C LEU A 156 2.91 12.45 0.97
N ARG A 157 2.85 11.55 1.98
CA ARG A 157 2.71 11.94 3.39
C ARG A 157 3.87 12.81 3.87
N PHE A 158 5.10 12.43 3.53
CA PHE A 158 6.30 13.17 3.89
C PHE A 158 6.25 14.62 3.37
N VAL A 159 5.93 14.85 2.10
CA VAL A 159 5.86 16.21 1.54
C VAL A 159 4.65 17.00 2.07
N ARG A 160 3.61 16.32 2.53
CA ARG A 160 2.48 16.91 3.27
C ARG A 160 2.76 17.11 4.76
N SER A 161 3.99 16.85 5.22
CA SER A 161 4.43 16.98 6.62
C SER A 161 3.63 16.13 7.61
N ILE A 162 3.10 14.99 7.16
CA ILE A 162 2.42 14.02 8.03
C ILE A 162 3.49 13.13 8.68
N ASP A 163 3.54 13.13 10.01
CA ASP A 163 4.53 12.38 10.79
C ASP A 163 4.24 10.89 10.74
N LYS A 164 5.10 10.16 10.03
CA LYS A 164 5.07 8.70 9.97
C LYS A 164 6.43 8.20 9.52
N ALA A 165 7.03 7.31 10.30
CA ALA A 165 8.28 6.69 9.89
C ALA A 165 8.07 5.67 8.78
N PHE A 166 9.00 5.61 7.83
CA PHE A 166 8.99 4.61 6.78
C PHE A 166 10.39 4.35 6.24
N ARG A 167 10.57 3.18 5.62
CA ARG A 167 11.76 2.79 4.89
C ARG A 167 11.36 2.04 3.62
N PHE A 168 12.14 2.22 2.56
CA PHE A 168 12.10 1.37 1.39
C PHE A 168 13.47 1.30 0.73
N HIS A 169 13.71 0.23 -0.01
CA HIS A 169 14.91 0.07 -0.82
C HIS A 169 14.69 0.68 -2.20
N VAL A 170 15.77 1.13 -2.82
CA VAL A 170 15.79 1.62 -4.19
C VAL A 170 16.82 0.82 -4.98
N GLN A 171 16.51 0.50 -6.22
CA GLN A 171 17.49 -0.03 -7.17
C GLN A 171 17.25 0.54 -8.57
N LEU A 172 18.32 1.02 -9.22
CA LEU A 172 18.33 1.35 -10.64
C LEU A 172 18.53 0.08 -11.48
N VAL A 173 17.65 -0.15 -12.47
CA VAL A 173 17.74 -1.25 -13.44
C VAL A 173 17.43 -0.70 -14.82
N GLY A 174 18.42 -0.70 -15.73
CA GLY A 174 18.32 0.07 -16.97
C GLY A 174 18.06 1.55 -16.66
N ASN A 175 17.00 2.13 -17.22
CA ASN A 175 16.58 3.51 -16.94
C ASN A 175 15.66 3.65 -15.72
N THR A 176 15.11 2.54 -15.24
CA THR A 176 14.03 2.53 -14.24
C THR A 176 14.57 2.48 -12.82
N VAL A 177 14.10 3.39 -11.98
CA VAL A 177 14.35 3.36 -10.54
C VAL A 177 13.20 2.63 -9.84
N PHE A 178 13.48 1.43 -9.34
CA PHE A 178 12.54 0.63 -8.59
C PHE A 178 12.53 1.01 -7.12
N PHE A 179 11.34 1.28 -6.57
CA PHE A 179 11.11 1.45 -5.14
C PHE A 179 10.51 0.18 -4.55
N ILE A 180 11.30 -0.51 -3.73
CA ILE A 180 11.00 -1.82 -3.16
C ILE A 180 10.55 -1.62 -1.72
N ARG A 181 9.27 -1.90 -1.45
CA ARG A 181 8.69 -1.79 -0.11
C ARG A 181 9.50 -2.65 0.89
N LYS A 182 9.88 -2.06 2.03
CA LYS A 182 10.64 -2.75 3.09
C LYS A 182 9.90 -2.69 4.42
N GLU A 183 9.20 -3.77 4.75
CA GLU A 183 8.67 -4.01 6.09
C GLU A 183 9.75 -4.60 7.02
N ASN A 184 9.46 -4.67 8.32
CA ASN A 184 10.40 -5.26 9.29
C ASN A 184 10.57 -6.75 9.06
N ASP A 185 9.47 -7.43 8.74
CA ASP A 185 9.44 -8.84 8.36
C ASP A 185 8.56 -9.01 7.11
N PRO A 186 9.00 -9.75 6.07
CA PRO A 186 8.16 -10.03 4.90
C PRO A 186 6.83 -10.71 5.25
N LYS A 187 6.81 -11.50 6.34
CA LYS A 187 5.63 -12.18 6.89
C LYS A 187 5.04 -11.42 8.08
N GLU A 188 5.31 -10.11 8.20
CA GLU A 188 4.77 -9.32 9.29
C GLU A 188 3.24 -9.35 9.27
N LEU A 189 2.68 -9.95 10.32
CA LEU A 189 1.24 -10.02 10.53
C LEU A 189 0.71 -8.72 11.13
N ILE A 190 -0.47 -8.35 10.66
CA ILE A 190 -1.28 -7.33 11.30
C ILE A 190 -1.71 -7.86 12.66
N GLN A 191 -1.20 -7.23 13.73
CA GLN A 191 -1.56 -7.60 15.10
C GLN A 191 -2.98 -7.12 15.44
N GLY A 192 -3.65 -7.73 16.42
CA GLY A 192 -4.92 -7.23 16.99
C GLY A 192 -5.95 -6.82 15.94
N VAL A 193 -6.20 -7.70 14.97
CA VAL A 193 -7.19 -7.47 13.90
C VAL A 193 -8.56 -7.51 14.55
N HIS A 194 -9.32 -6.43 14.35
CA HIS A 194 -10.66 -6.25 14.87
C HIS A 194 -11.52 -5.62 13.78
N GLY A 195 -12.81 -5.91 13.81
CA GLY A 195 -13.74 -5.44 12.80
C GLY A 195 -13.94 -6.43 11.66
N TYR A 196 -14.23 -5.90 10.47
CA TYR A 196 -14.81 -6.65 9.36
C TYR A 196 -14.16 -6.27 8.03
N GLY A 197 -12.92 -5.80 8.06
CA GLY A 197 -12.19 -5.31 6.90
C GLY A 197 -11.87 -6.40 5.88
N HIS A 198 -11.87 -7.66 6.30
CA HIS A 198 -11.66 -8.83 5.44
C HIS A 198 -12.95 -9.63 5.22
N THR A 199 -13.68 -9.93 6.29
CA THR A 199 -14.93 -10.70 6.22
C THR A 199 -16.05 -9.99 5.45
N PHE A 200 -16.10 -8.65 5.46
CA PHE A 200 -17.06 -7.90 4.64
C PHE A 200 -16.79 -8.04 3.14
N PRO A 201 -15.60 -7.71 2.60
CA PRO A 201 -15.34 -7.90 1.18
C PRO A 201 -15.48 -9.38 0.76
N GLU A 202 -15.07 -10.35 1.57
CA GLU A 202 -15.31 -11.78 1.27
C GLU A 202 -16.80 -12.12 1.06
N ALA A 203 -17.69 -11.51 1.86
CA ALA A 203 -19.13 -11.75 1.79
C ALA A 203 -19.85 -10.93 0.71
N TYR A 204 -19.35 -9.72 0.40
CA TYR A 204 -20.00 -8.76 -0.50
C TYR A 204 -19.31 -8.63 -1.85
N ALA A 205 -18.12 -9.20 -2.02
CA ALA A 205 -17.37 -9.25 -3.27
C ALA A 205 -16.70 -10.63 -3.41
N PRO A 206 -17.45 -11.68 -3.80
CA PRO A 206 -16.86 -13.00 -3.99
C PRO A 206 -16.00 -13.07 -5.27
N TRP A 207 -14.99 -13.94 -5.23
CA TRP A 207 -14.23 -14.33 -6.42
C TRP A 207 -15.10 -15.10 -7.41
N GLU A 208 -14.96 -14.78 -8.70
CA GLU A 208 -15.64 -15.52 -9.76
C GLU A 208 -14.92 -16.84 -10.10
N ARG A 209 -15.60 -17.72 -10.83
CA ARG A 209 -15.19 -19.13 -11.04
C ARG A 209 -13.77 -19.30 -11.58
N ASP A 210 -13.34 -18.44 -12.49
CA ASP A 210 -12.04 -18.47 -13.17
C ASP A 210 -10.87 -18.01 -12.29
N VAL A 211 -11.15 -17.36 -11.16
CA VAL A 211 -10.15 -16.87 -10.20
C VAL A 211 -10.53 -17.21 -8.75
N LYS A 212 -11.34 -18.25 -8.54
CA LYS A 212 -12.00 -18.56 -7.26
C LYS A 212 -11.04 -18.73 -6.07
N ASP A 213 -9.87 -19.30 -6.32
CA ASP A 213 -8.87 -19.61 -5.29
C ASP A 213 -7.88 -18.45 -5.05
N SER A 214 -8.27 -17.23 -5.43
CA SER A 214 -7.46 -16.02 -5.22
C SER A 214 -7.54 -15.50 -3.80
N GLU A 215 -6.47 -14.84 -3.36
CA GLU A 215 -6.41 -14.13 -2.07
C GLU A 215 -6.35 -12.62 -2.23
N THR A 216 -5.69 -12.13 -3.29
CA THR A 216 -5.57 -10.70 -3.57
C THR A 216 -5.62 -10.46 -5.06
N HIS A 217 -5.99 -9.25 -5.48
CA HIS A 217 -5.88 -8.81 -6.87
C HIS A 217 -5.01 -7.55 -6.96
N GLN A 218 -3.92 -7.66 -7.69
CA GLN A 218 -2.95 -6.60 -7.89
C GLN A 218 -3.09 -6.02 -9.29
N ARG A 219 -2.93 -4.71 -9.41
CA ARG A 219 -2.92 -3.98 -10.68
C ARG A 219 -1.61 -3.22 -10.81
N VAL A 220 -1.21 -2.99 -12.05
CA VAL A 220 -0.11 -2.10 -12.43
C VAL A 220 -0.65 -1.11 -13.45
N VAL A 221 -0.64 0.16 -13.08
CA VAL A 221 -0.98 1.26 -13.99
C VAL A 221 0.28 2.03 -14.37
N GLN A 222 0.27 2.60 -15.56
CA GLN A 222 1.25 3.58 -15.99
C GLN A 222 0.59 4.95 -16.00
N TYR A 223 1.29 5.97 -15.52
CA TYR A 223 0.88 7.35 -15.73
C TYR A 223 2.08 8.28 -15.76
N THR A 224 1.88 9.49 -16.26
CA THR A 224 2.84 10.58 -16.13
C THR A 224 2.53 11.38 -14.88
N LEU A 225 3.52 11.61 -14.02
CA LEU A 225 3.45 12.52 -12.87
C LEU A 225 4.61 13.51 -12.96
N GLY A 226 4.28 14.79 -13.19
CA GLY A 226 5.30 15.75 -13.58
C GLY A 226 5.86 15.42 -14.97
N ALA A 227 7.17 15.15 -15.02
CA ALA A 227 7.88 14.72 -16.22
C ALA A 227 8.26 13.24 -16.17
N LEU A 228 7.80 12.50 -15.16
CA LEU A 228 8.20 11.12 -14.90
C LEU A 228 7.12 10.15 -15.38
N LYS A 229 7.50 9.14 -16.17
CA LYS A 229 6.67 7.97 -16.49
C LYS A 229 6.78 6.97 -15.33
N CYS A 230 5.68 6.81 -14.61
CA CYS A 230 5.59 5.99 -13.41
C CYS A 230 4.77 4.73 -13.66
N LEU A 231 5.32 3.56 -13.31
CA LEU A 231 4.56 2.33 -13.08
C LEU A 231 4.20 2.21 -11.61
N VAL A 232 2.91 2.10 -11.32
CA VAL A 232 2.38 2.03 -9.95
C VAL A 232 1.59 0.75 -9.75
N ARG A 233 2.10 -0.07 -8.83
CA ARG A 233 1.48 -1.32 -8.41
C ARG A 233 0.60 -1.12 -7.17
N PHE A 234 -0.58 -1.68 -7.16
CA PHE A 234 -1.47 -1.63 -5.99
C PHE A 234 -2.47 -2.77 -5.96
N GLU A 235 -3.01 -3.03 -4.77
CA GLU A 235 -4.18 -3.89 -4.58
C GLU A 235 -5.47 -3.08 -4.71
N CYS A 236 -6.52 -3.70 -5.27
CA CYS A 236 -7.88 -3.18 -5.23
C CYS A 236 -8.86 -4.22 -4.68
N ASP A 237 -9.92 -3.76 -4.03
CA ASP A 237 -10.85 -4.61 -3.28
C ASP A 237 -11.94 -5.25 -4.15
N GLY A 238 -12.09 -4.82 -5.41
CA GLY A 238 -13.07 -5.40 -6.33
C GLY A 238 -13.42 -4.52 -7.52
N PHE A 239 -14.46 -4.92 -8.25
CA PHE A 239 -15.05 -4.13 -9.33
C PHE A 239 -16.59 -4.13 -9.36
N LEU A 240 -17.14 -3.08 -9.96
CA LEU A 240 -18.57 -2.84 -10.18
C LEU A 240 -18.98 -3.29 -11.59
N LYS A 241 -19.76 -4.37 -11.71
CA LYS A 241 -20.20 -4.92 -13.01
C LYS A 241 -20.88 -3.89 -13.92
N ASP A 242 -21.79 -3.10 -13.37
CA ASP A 242 -22.56 -2.13 -14.16
C ASP A 242 -21.67 -1.09 -14.85
N LYS A 243 -20.53 -0.74 -14.25
CA LYS A 243 -19.54 0.17 -14.84
C LYS A 243 -18.65 -0.53 -15.88
N THR A 244 -18.51 -1.85 -15.81
CA THR A 244 -17.84 -2.65 -16.84
C THR A 244 -18.70 -2.71 -18.11
N ASP A 245 -20.00 -2.92 -17.98
CA ASP A 245 -20.94 -3.00 -19.12
C ASP A 245 -21.07 -1.65 -19.84
N GLN A 246 -21.02 -0.53 -19.10
CA GLN A 246 -20.99 0.81 -19.68
C GLN A 246 -19.69 1.12 -20.43
N ALA A 247 -18.56 0.55 -19.98
CA ALA A 247 -17.27 0.70 -20.66
C ALA A 247 -17.12 -0.20 -21.89
N THR A 248 -18.01 -1.19 -22.10
CA THR A 248 -17.83 -2.27 -23.10
C THR A 248 -18.90 -2.36 -24.19
N ALA A 249 -19.89 -1.45 -24.25
CA ALA A 249 -20.90 -1.45 -25.31
C ALA A 249 -20.50 -0.63 -26.57
N PRO A 250 -20.64 -1.16 -27.81
CA PRO A 250 -20.22 -2.47 -28.27
C PRO A 250 -19.16 -2.40 -29.40
N SER A 251 -18.22 -3.35 -29.41
CA SER A 251 -17.67 -3.93 -30.63
C SER A 251 -17.33 -5.40 -30.40
N GLN A 252 -18.15 -6.25 -31.03
CA GLN A 252 -17.97 -7.68 -31.32
C GLN A 252 -18.11 -8.72 -30.18
N LYS A 253 -18.93 -9.74 -30.51
CA LYS A 253 -19.18 -10.96 -29.71
C LYS A 253 -17.94 -11.86 -29.67
N PRO A 254 -17.59 -12.47 -28.53
CA PRO A 254 -16.64 -13.58 -28.53
C PRO A 254 -17.33 -14.88 -28.96
N GLY A 255 -16.72 -15.58 -29.91
CA GLY A 255 -17.07 -16.94 -30.29
C GLY A 255 -16.74 -17.92 -29.14
N GLY A 256 -17.71 -18.76 -28.81
CA GLY A 256 -17.56 -19.79 -27.79
C GLY A 256 -16.73 -20.97 -28.28
N GLY A 257 -15.78 -21.39 -27.44
CA GLY A 257 -15.05 -22.64 -27.58
C GLY A 257 -14.45 -23.05 -26.23
N SER A 258 -15.25 -23.67 -25.35
CA SER A 258 -14.72 -24.30 -24.14
C SER A 258 -14.37 -25.76 -24.42
N SER A 259 -13.07 -26.07 -24.45
CA SER A 259 -12.58 -27.45 -24.41
C SER A 259 -12.63 -27.96 -22.98
N LEU A 260 -13.24 -29.12 -22.81
CA LEU A 260 -13.41 -29.83 -21.54
C LEU A 260 -12.19 -30.73 -21.32
N THR A 261 -11.28 -30.40 -20.37
CA THR A 261 -10.34 -31.41 -19.82
C THR A 261 -9.57 -31.04 -18.54
N ASP A 262 -9.96 -30.05 -17.73
CA ASP A 262 -9.26 -29.76 -16.45
C ASP A 262 -10.18 -29.90 -15.23
N ALA A 263 -10.71 -31.10 -15.02
CA ALA A 263 -11.53 -31.42 -13.84
C ALA A 263 -11.03 -32.70 -13.17
N LEU A 264 -9.82 -32.67 -12.61
CA LEU A 264 -9.40 -33.65 -11.60
C LEU A 264 -8.18 -33.14 -10.80
N ASP A 265 -8.38 -32.16 -9.91
CA ASP A 265 -7.44 -31.91 -8.79
C ASP A 265 -8.06 -31.13 -7.60
N ALA A 266 -9.39 -30.98 -7.57
CA ALA A 266 -10.06 -30.24 -6.50
C ALA A 266 -10.51 -31.17 -5.37
N MET A 267 -9.57 -31.60 -4.51
CA MET A 267 -9.94 -32.03 -3.16
C MET A 267 -8.80 -31.80 -2.15
N MET A 268 -9.16 -31.10 -1.07
CA MET A 268 -8.35 -30.70 0.09
C MET A 268 -7.47 -29.46 -0.10
N SER A 269 -7.95 -28.31 0.41
CA SER A 269 -7.37 -27.74 1.64
C SER A 269 -8.05 -26.43 2.06
N THR A 270 -8.57 -26.40 3.28
CA THR A 270 -8.79 -25.18 4.06
C THR A 270 -7.71 -25.13 5.14
N ALA A 271 -6.55 -24.58 4.78
CA ALA A 271 -5.52 -24.16 5.72
C ALA A 271 -4.70 -23.06 5.04
N SER A 272 -4.46 -21.95 5.74
CA SER A 272 -3.54 -20.91 5.29
C SER A 272 -2.13 -21.51 5.24
N TYR A 273 -1.58 -21.69 4.05
CA TYR A 273 -0.27 -22.31 3.88
C TYR A 273 0.83 -21.26 3.77
N THR A 274 1.98 -21.56 4.36
CA THR A 274 3.19 -20.75 4.23
C THR A 274 4.03 -21.28 3.06
N PRO A 275 4.25 -20.49 2.00
CA PRO A 275 5.07 -20.93 0.88
C PRO A 275 6.55 -21.07 1.30
N SER A 276 7.21 -22.09 0.74
CA SER A 276 8.65 -22.33 0.87
C SER A 276 9.46 -21.32 0.04
N THR A 277 10.51 -20.75 0.63
CA THR A 277 11.29 -19.61 0.10
C THR A 277 12.19 -19.94 -1.10
N THR A 278 12.20 -21.20 -1.57
CA THR A 278 13.08 -21.66 -2.67
C THR A 278 12.34 -22.08 -3.93
N THR A 279 11.00 -21.96 -3.96
CA THR A 279 10.20 -22.44 -5.10
C THR A 279 10.01 -21.31 -6.10
N PRO A 280 10.31 -21.51 -7.40
CA PRO A 280 10.08 -20.49 -8.42
C PRO A 280 8.62 -20.04 -8.48
N LEU A 281 8.41 -18.75 -8.74
CA LEU A 281 7.09 -18.18 -8.98
C LEU A 281 6.46 -18.79 -10.24
N GLN A 282 5.27 -19.36 -10.09
CA GLN A 282 4.49 -19.89 -11.21
C GLN A 282 3.53 -18.83 -11.76
N VAL A 283 3.44 -18.73 -13.08
CA VAL A 283 2.49 -17.87 -13.78
C VAL A 283 1.48 -18.74 -14.52
N LYS A 284 0.20 -18.55 -14.22
CA LYS A 284 -0.92 -19.21 -14.91
C LYS A 284 -1.74 -18.17 -15.66
N THR A 285 -2.39 -18.57 -16.74
CA THR A 285 -3.35 -17.72 -17.46
C THR A 285 -4.76 -17.93 -16.93
N GLY A 286 -5.48 -16.84 -16.67
CA GLY A 286 -6.86 -16.89 -16.20
C GLY A 286 -7.40 -15.51 -15.86
N GLY A 287 -8.70 -15.41 -15.60
CA GLY A 287 -9.37 -14.13 -15.41
C GLY A 287 -9.58 -13.35 -16.69
N SER A 288 -9.85 -12.05 -16.55
CA SER A 288 -10.00 -11.11 -17.67
C SER A 288 -9.70 -9.68 -17.24
N LYS A 289 -9.26 -8.85 -18.19
CA LYS A 289 -8.98 -7.43 -17.92
C LYS A 289 -10.27 -6.71 -17.50
N VAL A 290 -10.19 -5.97 -16.40
CA VAL A 290 -11.29 -5.16 -15.88
C VAL A 290 -10.98 -3.67 -16.06
N PRO A 291 -11.90 -2.86 -16.64
CA PRO A 291 -11.65 -1.44 -16.84
C PRO A 291 -11.39 -0.69 -15.53
N ARG A 292 -10.37 0.18 -15.49
CA ARG A 292 -10.09 1.09 -14.36
C ARG A 292 -11.31 1.84 -13.83
N ALA A 293 -12.19 2.31 -14.72
CA ALA A 293 -13.40 3.03 -14.32
C ALA A 293 -14.35 2.23 -13.41
N SER A 294 -14.20 0.90 -13.36
CA SER A 294 -15.07 0.00 -12.60
C SER A 294 -14.46 -0.53 -11.30
N VAL A 295 -13.15 -0.38 -11.07
CA VAL A 295 -12.53 -0.89 -9.83
C VAL A 295 -12.79 0.03 -8.65
N PHE A 296 -12.85 -0.56 -7.45
CA PHE A 296 -13.06 0.18 -6.20
C PHE A 296 -12.06 -0.20 -5.10
N ASP A 297 -11.92 0.71 -4.14
CA ASP A 297 -11.37 0.45 -2.81
C ASP A 297 -12.51 0.48 -1.79
N LEU A 298 -12.33 -0.22 -0.68
CA LEU A 298 -13.37 -0.46 0.31
C LEU A 298 -12.85 -0.21 1.72
N LYS A 299 -13.69 0.39 2.55
CA LYS A 299 -13.47 0.50 3.99
C LYS A 299 -14.72 0.17 4.79
N THR A 300 -14.51 -0.50 5.92
CA THR A 300 -15.54 -0.72 6.93
C THR A 300 -15.33 0.18 8.14
N ARG A 301 -16.42 0.58 8.79
CA ARG A 301 -16.39 1.40 10.02
C ARG A 301 -17.50 0.99 10.99
N SER A 302 -17.28 1.25 12.28
CA SER A 302 -18.33 1.07 13.28
C SER A 302 -19.29 2.26 13.28
N GLY A 303 -20.54 2.03 12.86
CA GLY A 303 -21.63 3.00 12.96
C GLY A 303 -22.10 3.27 14.40
N LYS A 304 -21.57 2.55 15.40
CA LYS A 304 -21.92 2.73 16.82
C LYS A 304 -21.67 4.16 17.32
N TRP A 305 -20.63 4.81 16.79
CA TRP A 305 -20.18 6.13 17.24
C TRP A 305 -20.48 7.25 16.25
N LYS A 306 -21.03 6.93 15.07
CA LYS A 306 -21.45 7.87 14.01
C LYS A 306 -20.45 9.01 13.74
N LYS A 307 -19.14 8.72 13.76
CA LYS A 307 -18.17 9.65 13.20
C LYS A 307 -18.26 9.56 11.68
N GLU A 308 -18.45 10.71 11.03
CA GLU A 308 -18.39 10.77 9.57
C GLU A 308 -16.95 10.51 9.12
N PHE A 309 -16.78 9.58 8.19
CA PHE A 309 -15.49 9.30 7.58
C PHE A 309 -15.03 10.50 6.75
N ASP A 310 -13.86 11.05 7.10
CA ASP A 310 -13.22 12.09 6.31
C ASP A 310 -12.60 11.47 5.04
N LEU A 311 -13.09 11.92 3.88
CA LEU A 311 -12.55 11.48 2.59
C LEU A 311 -11.08 11.91 2.40
N GLU A 312 -10.63 13.00 3.02
CA GLU A 312 -9.25 13.50 2.91
C GLU A 312 -8.20 12.50 3.40
N ASP A 313 -8.60 11.53 4.24
CA ASP A 313 -7.71 10.50 4.76
C ASP A 313 -7.29 9.49 3.68
N ILE A 314 -8.19 9.20 2.73
CA ILE A 314 -8.01 8.14 1.72
C ILE A 314 -7.79 8.69 0.31
N LEU A 315 -8.34 9.88 -0.01
CA LEU A 315 -8.19 10.54 -1.31
C LEU A 315 -6.74 10.58 -1.83
N PRO A 316 -5.71 10.92 -1.04
CA PRO A 316 -4.32 10.96 -1.52
C PRO A 316 -3.82 9.61 -2.06
N VAL A 317 -4.17 8.52 -1.37
CA VAL A 317 -3.76 7.17 -1.77
C VAL A 317 -4.56 6.70 -2.99
N LEU A 318 -5.87 6.95 -3.03
CA LEU A 318 -6.69 6.55 -4.17
C LEU A 318 -6.36 7.37 -5.42
N TRP A 319 -5.95 8.63 -5.27
CA TRP A 319 -5.40 9.45 -6.35
C TRP A 319 -4.10 8.84 -6.87
N LEU A 320 -3.14 8.44 -6.02
CA LEU A 320 -1.93 7.75 -6.49
C LEU A 320 -2.24 6.41 -7.20
N LYS A 321 -3.23 5.66 -6.70
CA LYS A 321 -3.65 4.38 -7.30
C LYS A 321 -4.59 4.55 -8.50
N GLN A 322 -5.11 5.76 -8.74
CA GLN A 322 -6.12 6.05 -9.77
C GLN A 322 -7.36 5.14 -9.69
N ILE A 323 -7.82 4.81 -8.47
CA ILE A 323 -9.02 4.01 -8.20
C ILE A 323 -10.22 4.95 -8.04
N PRO A 324 -11.13 5.04 -9.03
CA PRO A 324 -12.16 6.08 -9.02
C PRO A 324 -13.36 5.77 -8.13
N ASN A 325 -13.55 4.52 -7.69
CA ASN A 325 -14.72 4.16 -6.89
C ASN A 325 -14.32 3.85 -5.45
N PHE A 326 -15.12 4.30 -4.49
CA PHE A 326 -14.91 4.03 -3.08
C PHE A 326 -16.18 3.53 -2.42
N ILE A 327 -16.08 2.38 -1.74
CA ILE A 327 -17.16 1.78 -0.97
C ILE A 327 -16.88 1.99 0.51
N LEU A 328 -17.79 2.66 1.19
CA LEU A 328 -17.74 2.84 2.64
C LEU A 328 -18.96 2.17 3.27
N ALA A 329 -18.71 1.19 4.13
CA ALA A 329 -19.73 0.37 4.77
C ALA A 329 -19.67 0.49 6.29
N TYR A 330 -20.77 0.95 6.91
CA TYR A 330 -20.88 1.02 8.36
C TYR A 330 -21.60 -0.21 8.93
N HIS A 331 -21.06 -0.81 9.99
CA HIS A 331 -21.73 -1.86 10.76
C HIS A 331 -22.27 -1.34 12.09
N ASN A 332 -23.29 -2.00 12.64
CA ASN A 332 -23.92 -1.61 13.91
C ASN A 332 -23.08 -1.89 15.19
N GLY A 333 -21.77 -2.06 15.08
CA GLY A 333 -20.89 -2.50 16.17
C GLY A 333 -20.85 -4.02 16.41
N SER A 334 -21.72 -4.80 15.78
CA SER A 334 -21.79 -6.27 15.93
C SER A 334 -21.67 -7.04 14.61
N GLY A 335 -21.24 -6.37 13.53
CA GLY A 335 -21.01 -7.01 12.23
C GLY A 335 -22.22 -7.08 11.31
N ARG A 336 -23.32 -6.41 11.67
CA ARG A 336 -24.47 -6.25 10.77
C ARG A 336 -24.33 -4.96 9.98
N PHE A 337 -24.35 -5.08 8.65
CA PHE A 337 -24.26 -3.98 7.70
C PHE A 337 -25.61 -3.77 7.02
N GLU A 338 -26.30 -2.68 7.34
CA GLU A 338 -27.57 -2.36 6.69
C GLU A 338 -27.32 -1.72 5.33
N ARG A 339 -28.18 -1.99 4.34
CA ARG A 339 -28.01 -1.46 2.97
C ARG A 339 -27.92 0.07 2.95
N LYS A 340 -28.69 0.75 3.79
CA LYS A 340 -28.70 2.21 3.91
C LYS A 340 -27.39 2.79 4.44
N ASP A 341 -26.57 1.97 5.08
CA ASP A 341 -25.31 2.34 5.74
C ASP A 341 -24.09 1.91 4.88
N ILE A 342 -24.33 1.45 3.65
CA ILE A 342 -23.31 1.15 2.64
C ILE A 342 -23.44 2.20 1.53
N SER A 343 -22.37 2.96 1.31
CA SER A 343 -22.28 3.98 0.27
C SER A 343 -21.25 3.59 -0.78
N ILE A 344 -21.60 3.80 -2.05
CA ILE A 344 -20.70 3.64 -3.20
C ILE A 344 -20.59 5.02 -3.83
N ARG A 345 -19.36 5.54 -3.94
CA ARG A 345 -19.10 6.87 -4.50
C ARG A 345 -18.10 6.77 -5.65
N ASP A 346 -18.37 7.53 -6.70
CA ASP A 346 -17.37 7.85 -7.73
C ASP A 346 -16.63 9.11 -7.27
N LEU A 347 -15.32 9.02 -7.11
CA LEU A 347 -14.43 10.06 -6.57
C LEU A 347 -13.71 10.84 -7.66
N THR A 348 -14.10 10.70 -8.93
CA THR A 348 -13.39 11.33 -10.06
C THR A 348 -13.33 12.85 -9.94
N ASP A 349 -14.41 13.50 -9.47
CA ASP A 349 -14.42 14.95 -9.30
C ASP A 349 -13.73 15.39 -8.00
N GLU A 350 -13.79 14.56 -6.95
CA GLU A 350 -13.06 14.74 -5.70
C GLU A 350 -11.54 14.67 -5.93
N PHE A 351 -11.06 13.81 -6.83
CA PHE A 351 -9.65 13.78 -7.23
C PHE A 351 -9.20 15.09 -7.86
N LYS A 352 -9.98 15.66 -8.80
CA LYS A 352 -9.65 16.95 -9.43
C LYS A 352 -9.58 18.07 -8.37
N GLN A 353 -10.53 18.09 -7.45
CA GLN A 353 -10.58 19.09 -6.38
C GLN A 353 -9.45 18.90 -5.36
N TRP A 354 -9.11 17.67 -5.02
CA TRP A 354 -8.00 17.35 -4.13
C TRP A 354 -6.66 17.73 -4.77
N GLU A 355 -6.45 17.37 -6.03
CA GLU A 355 -5.25 17.69 -6.81
C GLU A 355 -5.05 19.21 -6.90
N ALA A 356 -6.10 19.96 -7.23
CA ALA A 356 -6.05 21.42 -7.30
C ALA A 356 -5.68 22.07 -5.95
N ARG A 357 -6.17 21.53 -4.83
CA ARG A 357 -5.85 22.03 -3.47
C ARG A 357 -4.47 21.61 -2.98
N ASN A 358 -3.89 20.54 -3.52
CA ASN A 358 -2.63 19.95 -3.05
C ASN A 358 -1.45 20.17 -4.01
N GLN A 359 -1.57 21.09 -4.99
CA GLN A 359 -0.55 21.36 -6.01
C GLN A 359 0.87 21.59 -5.47
N SER A 360 1.02 22.31 -4.35
CA SER A 360 2.33 22.51 -3.73
C SER A 360 2.95 21.19 -3.25
N ALA A 361 2.17 20.33 -2.59
CA ALA A 361 2.63 19.03 -2.14
C ALA A 361 2.95 18.09 -3.31
N ILE A 362 2.14 18.11 -4.38
CA ILE A 362 2.38 17.31 -5.59
C ILE A 362 3.66 17.76 -6.30
N THR A 363 3.88 19.06 -6.41
CA THR A 363 5.13 19.61 -6.98
C THR A 363 6.34 19.16 -6.15
N MET A 364 6.26 19.23 -4.83
CA MET A 364 7.32 18.73 -3.94
C MET A 364 7.55 17.22 -4.10
N LEU A 365 6.48 16.43 -4.30
CA LEU A 365 6.60 15.00 -4.60
C LEU A 365 7.37 14.77 -5.90
N CYS A 366 7.03 15.49 -6.98
CA CYS A 366 7.76 15.41 -8.24
C CYS A 366 9.25 15.74 -8.06
N THR A 367 9.57 16.81 -7.34
CA THR A 367 10.96 17.19 -7.01
C THR A 367 11.67 16.10 -6.22
N LEU A 368 11.00 15.54 -5.22
CA LEU A 368 11.57 14.48 -4.37
C LEU A 368 11.88 13.21 -5.17
N LEU A 369 10.97 12.79 -6.05
CA LEU A 369 11.17 11.65 -6.93
C LEU A 369 12.40 11.86 -7.82
N LYS A 370 12.52 13.03 -8.45
CA LYS A 370 13.69 13.37 -9.27
C LYS A 370 15.00 13.33 -8.49
N LYS A 371 15.04 13.90 -7.29
CA LYS A 371 16.24 13.84 -6.46
C LYS A 371 16.63 12.41 -6.12
N ILE A 372 15.67 11.55 -5.76
CA ILE A 372 15.96 10.13 -5.49
C ILE A 372 16.51 9.44 -6.74
N ILE A 373 15.96 9.72 -7.93
CA ILE A 373 16.45 9.18 -9.21
C ILE A 373 17.87 9.65 -9.51
N GLU A 374 18.15 10.95 -9.36
CA GLU A 374 19.49 11.52 -9.57
C GLU A 374 20.53 10.89 -8.64
N ILE A 375 20.19 10.71 -7.35
CA ILE A 375 21.08 10.04 -6.41
C ILE A 375 21.28 8.57 -6.77
N ALA A 376 20.22 7.87 -7.23
CA ALA A 376 20.33 6.47 -7.63
C ALA A 376 21.21 6.28 -8.87
N ARG A 377 21.16 7.21 -9.82
CA ARG A 377 22.01 7.21 -11.02
C ARG A 377 23.47 7.57 -10.72
N ALA A 378 23.70 8.42 -9.71
CA ALA A 378 25.05 8.83 -9.31
C ALA A 378 25.75 7.82 -8.37
N GLU A 379 25.03 6.82 -7.85
CA GLU A 379 25.59 5.79 -6.98
C GLU A 379 26.02 4.58 -7.81
N ASP A 380 27.29 4.19 -7.75
CA ASP A 380 27.88 3.12 -8.56
C ASP A 380 27.09 1.79 -8.53
N SER A 381 26.57 1.43 -7.36
CA SER A 381 25.79 0.19 -7.21
C SER A 381 24.34 0.31 -7.71
N GLY A 382 23.85 1.52 -7.95
CA GLY A 382 22.45 1.82 -8.22
C GLY A 382 21.50 1.53 -7.06
N LYS A 383 22.01 1.09 -5.88
CA LYS A 383 21.22 0.60 -4.76
C LYS A 383 21.23 1.56 -3.58
N LEU A 384 20.04 2.02 -3.18
CA LEU A 384 19.87 2.94 -2.05
C LEU A 384 18.89 2.41 -1.00
N ASP A 385 19.00 2.98 0.19
CA ASP A 385 18.03 2.94 1.26
C ASP A 385 17.43 4.34 1.43
N VAL A 386 16.11 4.45 1.35
CA VAL A 386 15.39 5.68 1.70
C VAL A 386 14.70 5.48 3.03
N TYR A 387 15.02 6.33 4.00
CA TYR A 387 14.51 6.24 5.37
C TYR A 387 14.02 7.61 5.85
N SER A 388 12.79 7.66 6.36
CA SER A 388 12.29 8.81 7.10
C SER A 388 11.98 8.35 8.52
N PRO A 389 12.71 8.83 9.55
CA PRO A 389 12.41 8.50 10.94
C PRO A 389 11.21 9.29 11.49
N ARG A 390 10.88 10.43 10.87
CA ARG A 390 9.86 11.40 11.30
C ARG A 390 9.59 12.42 10.20
N ALA A 391 8.50 13.16 10.33
CA ALA A 391 8.19 14.30 9.47
C ALA A 391 9.36 15.28 9.36
N GLY A 392 9.52 15.83 8.16
CA GLY A 392 10.50 16.88 7.88
C GLY A 392 11.93 16.42 7.64
N MET A 393 12.23 15.12 7.76
CA MET A 393 13.54 14.56 7.42
C MET A 393 13.42 13.24 6.64
N LEU A 394 14.04 13.21 5.46
CA LEU A 394 14.21 12.01 4.65
C LEU A 394 15.69 11.81 4.38
N GLU A 395 16.20 10.63 4.64
CA GLU A 395 17.58 10.24 4.44
C GLU A 395 17.68 9.30 3.23
N VAL A 396 18.58 9.62 2.31
CA VAL A 396 18.98 8.75 1.22
C VAL A 396 20.37 8.23 1.54
N ARG A 397 20.52 6.91 1.56
CA ARG A 397 21.69 6.20 2.07
C ARG A 397 22.10 5.10 1.10
N LYS A 398 23.36 4.68 1.13
CA LYS A 398 23.74 3.38 0.53
C LYS A 398 22.97 2.27 1.26
N GLN A 399 22.66 1.18 0.57
CA GLN A 399 22.21 -0.02 1.27
C GLN A 399 23.33 -0.58 2.16
N HIS A 400 22.96 -1.26 3.23
CA HIS A 400 23.93 -1.93 4.08
C HIS A 400 24.38 -3.26 3.45
N GLY A 401 25.69 -3.52 3.43
CA GLY A 401 26.26 -4.71 2.79
C GLY A 401 26.15 -4.67 1.26
N GLU A 402 25.99 -5.83 0.62
CA GLU A 402 25.83 -5.99 -0.84
C GLU A 402 24.48 -5.46 -1.37
N GLY A 403 23.57 -5.10 -0.46
CA GLY A 403 22.20 -4.72 -0.80
C GLY A 403 21.33 -5.89 -1.25
N VAL A 404 20.14 -5.56 -1.74
CA VAL A 404 19.14 -6.51 -2.25
C VAL A 404 18.83 -6.23 -3.70
N GLU A 405 18.64 -7.31 -4.47
CA GLU A 405 18.18 -7.24 -5.86
C GLU A 405 16.64 -7.16 -5.92
N VAL A 406 16.11 -6.35 -6.83
CA VAL A 406 14.66 -6.16 -7.01
C VAL A 406 14.00 -7.33 -7.73
N LEU A 407 14.75 -8.00 -8.60
CA LEU A 407 14.28 -9.07 -9.48
C LEU A 407 15.36 -10.17 -9.57
N PRO A 408 14.99 -11.39 -9.97
CA PRO A 408 15.97 -12.41 -10.35
C PRO A 408 16.82 -11.96 -11.55
N ASP A 409 18.09 -12.39 -11.61
CA ASP A 409 19.07 -11.97 -12.64
C ASP A 409 18.54 -12.02 -14.08
N ALA A 410 17.86 -13.11 -14.45
CA ALA A 410 17.30 -13.25 -15.80
C ALA A 410 16.26 -12.18 -16.12
N LEU A 411 15.47 -11.77 -15.13
CA LEU A 411 14.42 -10.77 -15.28
C LEU A 411 14.98 -9.34 -15.18
N LEU A 412 16.05 -9.13 -14.39
CA LEU A 412 16.84 -7.90 -14.43
C LEU A 412 17.42 -7.66 -15.83
N ALA A 413 18.07 -8.67 -16.39
CA ALA A 413 18.65 -8.59 -17.73
C ALA A 413 17.57 -8.36 -18.79
N GLN A 414 16.45 -9.07 -18.72
CA GLN A 414 15.31 -8.82 -19.63
C GLN A 414 14.80 -7.39 -19.51
N TRP A 415 14.60 -6.87 -18.29
CA TRP A 415 14.12 -5.51 -18.09
C TRP A 415 15.10 -4.46 -18.61
N ALA A 416 16.40 -4.66 -18.43
CA ALA A 416 17.44 -3.71 -18.82
C ALA A 416 17.74 -3.72 -20.34
N ASN A 417 17.62 -4.88 -21.00
CA ASN A 417 18.07 -5.07 -22.39
C ASN A 417 17.14 -4.49 -23.46
N GLU A 418 15.91 -4.10 -23.13
CA GLU A 418 15.00 -3.44 -24.08
C GLU A 418 15.36 -1.96 -24.35
N GLY A 419 16.49 -1.48 -23.81
CA GLY A 419 16.99 -0.11 -24.00
C GLY A 419 18.37 0.03 -24.63
N VAL A 420 19.00 -1.05 -25.11
CA VAL A 420 20.36 -0.99 -25.69
C VAL A 420 20.30 -1.16 -27.21
N GLU A 421 20.02 -0.06 -27.92
CA GLU A 421 20.68 0.13 -29.23
C GLU A 421 22.11 0.57 -28.92
N CYS A 422 23.05 -0.34 -29.16
CA CYS A 422 24.49 -0.13 -29.02
C CYS A 422 24.96 0.94 -30.02
N HIS A 423 25.14 2.16 -29.53
CA HIS A 423 26.01 3.16 -30.12
C HIS A 423 27.26 3.25 -29.26
N ASP A 424 28.29 2.52 -29.67
CA ASP A 424 29.64 2.56 -29.14
C ASP A 424 30.34 3.83 -29.65
N GLU A 425 30.61 4.83 -28.80
CA GLU A 425 31.71 5.82 -28.96
C GLU A 425 32.05 6.33 -27.54
N GLU A 426 32.99 5.67 -26.85
CA GLU A 426 34.41 6.02 -26.72
C GLU A 426 34.67 7.19 -25.74
N GLU A 427 35.31 6.81 -24.63
CA GLU A 427 35.81 7.64 -23.53
C GLU A 427 36.97 8.53 -23.99
N GLU A 428 37.00 9.79 -23.57
CA GLU A 428 38.26 10.54 -23.42
C GLU A 428 38.34 11.11 -22.00
N GLU A 429 39.36 10.61 -21.28
CA GLU A 429 39.90 11.11 -20.02
C GLU A 429 40.62 12.43 -20.26
N ASP A 430 40.45 13.40 -19.35
CA ASP A 430 41.41 14.49 -19.17
C ASP A 430 41.62 14.72 -17.67
N ASP A 431 42.83 14.41 -17.22
CA ASP A 431 43.45 14.86 -15.96
C ASP A 431 43.74 16.37 -16.01
N ASP A 432 43.82 17.03 -14.84
CA ASP A 432 44.84 18.06 -14.51
C ASP A 432 44.53 18.84 -13.20
N ASP A 433 45.19 18.39 -12.13
CA ASP A 433 45.99 19.07 -11.09
C ASP A 433 45.77 20.53 -10.57
N TYR A 434 46.12 20.66 -9.28
CA TYR A 434 46.55 21.79 -8.43
C TYR A 434 45.57 22.77 -7.75
N GLY A 435 45.71 22.83 -6.41
CA GLY A 435 45.65 24.11 -5.68
C GLY A 435 45.07 24.06 -4.27
N GLY A 436 45.90 23.80 -3.25
CA GLY A 436 45.46 23.72 -1.85
C GLY A 436 45.04 25.05 -1.20
N HIS A 437 44.42 24.92 -0.01
CA HIS A 437 44.65 25.66 1.26
C HIS A 437 43.38 25.56 2.14
N SER A 438 43.50 24.84 3.26
CA SER A 438 42.75 25.03 4.51
C SER A 438 43.65 25.82 5.47
N PRO A 439 43.19 26.51 6.55
CA PRO A 439 42.31 25.91 7.57
C PRO A 439 41.46 26.83 8.48
N GLY A 440 40.58 26.19 9.28
CA GLY A 440 40.13 26.64 10.61
C GLY A 440 38.87 27.52 10.62
N GLY A 441 37.96 27.48 11.59
CA GLY A 441 37.81 26.80 12.89
C GLY A 441 36.41 27.19 13.42
N PHE A 442 35.69 26.31 14.11
CA PHE A 442 35.55 26.22 15.59
C PHE A 442 34.29 26.88 16.18
N TYR A 443 33.54 26.08 16.97
CA TYR A 443 32.41 26.35 17.90
C TYR A 443 31.16 27.06 17.38
N GLY A 444 29.94 26.83 17.84
CA GLY A 444 29.27 26.10 18.94
C GLY A 444 27.76 26.42 18.72
N GLY A 445 26.74 25.90 19.38
CA GLY A 445 26.56 25.12 20.58
C GLY A 445 25.04 24.89 20.74
N TYR A 446 24.71 24.15 21.77
CA TYR A 446 23.45 23.50 22.09
C TYR A 446 22.19 24.38 22.20
N GLY A 447 21.06 23.75 21.86
CA GLY A 447 19.91 23.64 22.77
C GLY A 447 18.71 24.53 22.44
N TYR A 448 17.56 23.92 22.14
CA TYR A 448 16.45 23.84 23.10
C TYR A 448 15.36 22.87 22.61
N ARG A 449 14.93 22.00 23.53
CA ARG A 449 13.85 21.02 23.42
C ARG A 449 12.57 21.69 23.92
N GLY A 450 11.54 21.71 23.10
CA GLY A 450 10.19 22.12 23.48
C GLY A 450 9.23 20.96 23.19
N GLN A 451 8.85 20.26 24.24
CA GLN A 451 7.93 19.13 24.27
C GLN A 451 6.55 19.67 24.67
N TYR A 452 5.51 19.37 23.88
CA TYR A 452 4.13 19.49 24.33
C TYR A 452 3.37 18.22 23.91
N ASP A 453 3.15 17.37 24.91
CA ASP A 453 2.07 16.38 24.95
C ASP A 453 0.77 17.11 25.35
N SER A 454 -0.35 16.74 24.75
CA SER A 454 -1.64 16.81 25.44
C SER A 454 -2.58 15.75 24.89
N ASP A 455 -3.05 14.93 25.83
CA ASP A 455 -3.90 13.77 25.71
C ASP A 455 -5.33 14.12 25.28
N ASP A 456 -5.97 13.23 24.50
CA ASP A 456 -7.42 13.15 24.39
C ASP A 456 -7.87 11.69 24.64
N ASP A 457 -8.49 11.50 25.80
CA ASP A 457 -9.06 10.25 26.31
C ASP A 457 -10.48 10.06 25.75
N GLY A 458 -10.60 9.28 24.67
CA GLY A 458 -11.86 8.74 24.17
C GLY A 458 -11.69 7.30 23.72
N ASP A 459 -12.54 6.38 24.18
CA ASP A 459 -12.54 4.97 23.77
C ASP A 459 -12.55 4.85 22.23
N MET A 460 -11.43 4.36 21.69
CA MET A 460 -11.09 4.43 20.26
C MET A 460 -11.88 3.43 19.40
N ASP A 461 -12.23 3.83 18.17
CA ASP A 461 -12.74 2.91 17.14
C ASP A 461 -11.56 2.21 16.46
N PHE A 462 -11.32 0.95 16.81
CA PHE A 462 -10.22 0.14 16.28
C PHE A 462 -10.50 -0.43 14.88
N THR A 463 -11.72 -0.28 14.35
CA THR A 463 -12.14 -0.86 13.05
C THR A 463 -11.67 -0.04 11.85
N ALA A 464 -11.04 1.10 12.12
CA ALA A 464 -10.77 2.13 11.14
C ALA A 464 -9.49 1.93 10.31
N CYS A 465 -8.65 0.96 10.69
CA CYS A 465 -7.29 0.93 10.21
C CYS A 465 -7.10 0.12 8.93
N SER A 466 -6.21 0.59 8.05
CA SER A 466 -5.66 -0.20 6.95
C SER A 466 -4.14 -0.31 7.07
N VAL A 467 -3.52 -1.25 6.34
CA VAL A 467 -2.06 -1.36 6.29
C VAL A 467 -1.45 -0.11 5.67
N GLU A 468 -2.07 0.38 4.60
CA GLU A 468 -1.51 1.42 3.76
C GLU A 468 -1.64 2.81 4.37
N GLU A 469 -2.67 3.06 5.18
CA GLU A 469 -2.91 4.34 5.86
C GLU A 469 -2.20 4.43 7.20
N CYS A 470 -2.60 3.60 8.15
CA CYS A 470 -2.11 3.66 9.52
C CYS A 470 -1.39 2.39 9.98
N GLY A 471 -1.11 1.46 9.08
CA GLY A 471 -0.41 0.23 9.43
C GLY A 471 -1.17 -0.60 10.47
N TYR A 472 -2.51 -0.56 10.46
CA TYR A 472 -3.33 -1.19 11.49
C TYR A 472 -2.94 -0.76 12.92
N CYS A 473 -2.77 0.54 13.18
CA CYS A 473 -2.33 1.03 14.48
C CYS A 473 -3.37 0.85 15.61
N GLY A 474 -4.62 0.50 15.28
CA GLY A 474 -5.74 0.40 16.22
C GLY A 474 -6.17 1.73 16.84
N LYS A 475 -5.55 2.86 16.49
CA LYS A 475 -5.83 4.17 17.09
C LYS A 475 -6.32 5.18 16.06
N CYS A 476 -6.83 4.68 14.95
CA CYS A 476 -7.34 5.53 13.90
C CYS A 476 -8.64 6.15 14.43
N THR A 477 -8.52 7.36 15.01
CA THR A 477 -9.59 8.12 15.68
C THR A 477 -10.47 8.89 14.71
N TYR A 478 -10.16 8.84 13.41
CA TYR A 478 -11.03 9.28 12.33
C TYR A 478 -12.39 8.58 12.41
#